data_AF-S7JT52-F1
#
_entry.id   AF-S7JT52-F1
#
_cell.length_a   1.000
_cell.length_b   1.000
_cell.length_c   1.000
_cell.angle_alpha   90.00
_cell.angle_beta   90.00
_cell.angle_gamma   90.00
#
_symmetry.space_group_name_H-M   'P 1'
#
loop_
_entity.id
_entity.type
_entity.pdbx_description
1 polymer ?
#
loop_
_entity_poly.entity_id
_entity_poly.type
_entity_poly.pdbx_seq_one_letter_code
_entity_poly.pdbx_strand_id
1 'polypeptide(L)'
;MIQSMAKKGKIKIGRTKSRWKARTIVVLVEDEDGTIMDAKVLNGITVFARPKTLAVVIGCTYPFNRQTMNGLSNGIQEALNVAFQTE
;
A
#
# COMPACT_ATOMS: atom_id res chain seq x y z
N MET A 1 14.27 0.05 1.33
CA MET A 1 12.86 0.40 1.66
C MET A 1 12.22 -0.64 2.58
N ILE A 2 11.93 -1.87 2.10
CA ILE A 2 11.18 -2.89 2.88
C ILE A 2 11.86 -3.19 4.23
N GLN A 3 13.18 -3.40 4.26
CA GLN A 3 13.93 -3.63 5.51
C GLN A 3 13.76 -2.51 6.55
N SER A 4 13.67 -1.25 6.13
CA SER A 4 13.45 -0.12 7.04
C SER A 4 12.01 -0.08 7.56
N MET A 5 11.04 -0.52 6.76
CA MET A 5 9.64 -0.60 7.15
C MET A 5 9.37 -1.81 8.06
N ALA A 6 10.09 -2.91 7.85
CA ALA A 6 9.98 -4.14 8.66
C ALA A 6 10.35 -3.91 10.13
N LYS A 7 11.25 -2.97 10.40
CA LYS A 7 11.65 -2.60 11.76
C LYS A 7 10.59 -1.80 12.51
N LYS A 8 9.56 -1.28 11.83
CA LYS A 8 8.54 -0.41 12.41
C LYS A 8 7.29 -1.14 12.85
N GLY A 9 7.05 -2.37 12.37
CA GLY A 9 5.82 -3.12 12.65
C GLY A 9 5.54 -4.21 11.63
N LYS A 10 4.31 -4.73 11.65
CA LYS A 10 3.86 -5.81 10.75
C LYS A 10 3.72 -5.26 9.33
N ILE A 11 4.41 -5.86 8.37
CA ILE A 11 4.31 -5.43 6.97
C ILE A 11 3.15 -6.14 6.28
N LYS A 12 2.33 -5.38 5.54
CA LYS A 12 1.44 -5.89 4.49
C LYS A 12 1.88 -5.38 3.13
N ILE A 13 1.89 -6.26 2.13
CA ILE A 13 2.31 -5.93 0.75
C ILE A 13 1.20 -6.29 -0.20
N GLY A 14 0.83 -5.36 -1.06
CA GLY A 14 -0.15 -5.57 -2.10
C GLY A 14 0.36 -5.14 -3.45
N ARG A 15 -0.11 -5.80 -4.51
CA ARG A 15 0.23 -5.45 -5.88
C ARG A 15 -0.95 -5.63 -6.81
N THR A 16 -1.05 -4.78 -7.82
CA THR A 16 -1.99 -4.99 -8.93
C THR A 16 -1.72 -6.32 -9.63
N LYS A 17 -2.76 -7.08 -9.94
CA LYS A 17 -2.70 -8.39 -10.60
C LYS A 17 -2.61 -8.26 -12.13
N SER A 18 -2.97 -7.12 -12.69
CA SER A 18 -3.00 -6.93 -14.15
C SER A 18 -1.61 -7.05 -14.80
N ARG A 19 -1.54 -7.77 -15.92
CA ARG A 19 -0.35 -7.88 -16.78
C ARG A 19 -0.24 -6.77 -17.84
N TRP A 20 -1.33 -6.04 -18.08
CA TRP A 20 -1.46 -5.09 -19.20
C TRP A 20 -1.44 -3.63 -18.77
N LYS A 21 -1.47 -3.35 -17.46
CA LYS A 21 -1.39 -2.00 -16.87
C LYS A 21 -0.11 -1.85 -16.06
N ALA A 22 0.33 -0.62 -15.84
CA ALA A 22 1.48 -0.32 -14.99
C ALA A 22 1.29 -0.96 -13.61
N ARG A 23 2.30 -1.73 -13.16
CA ARG A 23 2.24 -2.38 -11.84
C ARG A 23 2.27 -1.32 -10.75
N THR A 24 1.33 -1.43 -9.83
CA THR A 24 1.35 -0.67 -8.58
C THR A 24 1.63 -1.64 -7.44
N ILE A 25 2.61 -1.31 -6.60
CA ILE A 25 2.94 -2.03 -5.38
C ILE A 25 2.70 -1.08 -4.21
N VAL A 26 1.98 -1.55 -3.20
CA VAL A 26 1.83 -0.86 -1.91
C VAL A 26 2.52 -1.67 -0.84
N VAL A 27 3.22 -0.98 0.06
CA VAL A 27 3.83 -1.55 1.25
C VAL A 27 3.31 -0.74 2.42
N LEU A 28 2.72 -1.43 3.38
CA LEU A 28 2.09 -0.87 4.56
C LEU A 28 2.80 -1.43 5.79
N VAL A 29 2.94 -0.61 6.82
CA VAL A 29 3.32 -1.03 8.17
C VAL A 29 2.12 -0.83 9.06
N GLU A 30 1.74 -1.89 9.75
CA GLU A 30 0.65 -1.95 10.70
C GLU A 30 1.22 -2.14 12.11
N ASP A 31 0.64 -1.44 13.08
CA ASP A 31 0.90 -1.64 14.51
C ASP A 31 0.04 -2.80 15.07
N GLU A 32 0.23 -3.15 16.34
CA GLU A 32 -0.53 -4.20 17.03
C GLU A 32 -2.05 -3.95 17.03
N ASP A 33 -2.47 -2.68 17.09
CA ASP A 33 -3.88 -2.27 17.03
C ASP A 33 -4.48 -2.24 15.60
N GLY A 34 -3.73 -2.67 14.58
CA GLY A 34 -4.20 -2.65 13.19
C GLY A 34 -4.10 -1.29 12.51
N THR A 35 -3.51 -0.29 13.18
CA THR A 35 -3.37 1.07 12.65
C THR A 35 -2.15 1.17 11.73
N ILE A 36 -2.31 1.81 10.57
CA ILE A 36 -1.24 1.96 9.60
C ILE A 36 -0.27 3.07 10.04
N MET A 37 0.96 2.70 10.40
CA MET A 37 2.00 3.64 10.86
C MET A 37 2.85 4.22 9.72
N ASP A 38 3.05 3.47 8.64
CA ASP A 38 3.81 3.93 7.48
C ASP A 38 3.27 3.26 6.21
N ALA A 39 3.27 4.00 5.11
CA ALA A 39 2.74 3.52 3.85
C ALA A 39 3.54 4.10 2.69
N LYS A 40 3.91 3.21 1.77
CA LYS A 40 4.64 3.55 0.55
C LYS A 40 3.98 2.91 -0.65
N VAL A 41 4.00 3.65 -1.76
CA VAL A 41 3.52 3.19 -3.06
C VAL A 41 4.62 3.32 -4.09
N LEU A 42 4.73 2.30 -4.93
CA LEU A 42 5.54 2.27 -6.14
C LEU A 42 4.59 2.13 -7.32
N ASN A 43 4.54 3.14 -8.20
CA ASN A 43 3.73 3.13 -9.40
C ASN A 43 4.60 3.30 -10.64
N GLY A 44 4.53 2.36 -11.58
CA GLY A 44 5.25 2.47 -12.84
C GLY A 44 5.70 1.14 -13.42
N ILE A 45 6.34 1.23 -14.58
CA ILE A 45 6.82 0.08 -15.36
C ILE A 45 8.34 -0.09 -15.20
N THR A 46 9.06 0.91 -14.68
CA THR A 46 10.52 0.96 -14.69
C THR A 46 11.13 0.64 -13.33
N VAL A 47 12.30 0.00 -13.35
CA VAL A 47 13.14 -0.28 -12.15
C VAL A 47 13.61 0.99 -11.42
N PHE A 48 13.44 2.16 -12.04
CA PHE A 48 13.78 3.47 -11.48
C PHE A 48 12.60 4.14 -10.77
N ALA A 49 11.41 3.53 -10.75
CA ALA A 49 10.28 4.07 -10.01
C ALA A 49 10.66 4.21 -8.54
N ARG A 50 10.63 5.45 -8.04
CA ARG A 50 10.94 5.74 -6.63
C ARG A 50 9.71 5.53 -5.76
N PRO A 51 9.86 4.92 -4.57
CA PRO A 51 8.75 4.82 -3.64
C PRO A 51 8.28 6.20 -3.20
N LYS A 52 6.97 6.42 -3.24
CA LYS A 52 6.31 7.62 -2.74
C LYS A 52 5.56 7.30 -1.45
N THR A 53 5.47 8.25 -0.54
CA THR A 53 4.66 8.09 0.67
C THR A 53 3.18 8.10 0.30
N LEU A 54 2.43 7.12 0.79
CA LEU A 54 0.97 7.06 0.65
C LEU A 54 0.33 7.63 1.93
N ALA A 55 0.45 8.94 2.12
CA ALA A 55 0.08 9.59 3.39
C ALA A 55 -1.41 9.44 3.76
N VAL A 56 -2.28 9.32 2.76
CA VAL A 56 -3.74 9.27 2.95
C VAL A 56 -4.24 8.04 3.71
N VAL A 57 -3.42 6.99 3.83
CA VAL A 57 -3.77 5.79 4.61
C VAL A 57 -3.05 5.72 5.95
N ILE A 58 -2.10 6.63 6.23
CA ILE A 58 -1.35 6.64 7.49
C ILE A 58 -2.29 7.16 8.61
N GLY A 59 -2.30 6.47 9.74
CA GLY A 59 -3.21 6.71 10.87
C GLY A 59 -4.62 6.17 10.65
N CYS A 60 -4.88 5.49 9.53
CA CYS A 60 -6.14 4.79 9.30
C CYS A 60 -6.01 3.31 9.70
N THR A 61 -7.15 2.68 9.98
CA THR A 61 -7.28 1.24 10.22
C THR A 61 -8.04 0.62 9.05
N TYR A 62 -7.73 -0.62 8.70
CA TYR A 62 -8.52 -1.36 7.70
C TYR A 62 -9.80 -1.91 8.36
N PRO A 63 -10.99 -1.85 7.70
CA PRO A 63 -11.24 -1.41 6.33
C PRO A 63 -11.22 0.12 6.14
N PHE A 64 -10.61 0.58 5.03
CA PHE A 64 -10.58 2.00 4.70
C PHE A 64 -11.96 2.53 4.32
N ASN A 65 -12.26 3.78 4.71
CA ASN A 65 -13.50 4.44 4.33
C ASN A 65 -13.55 4.71 2.81
N ARG A 66 -14.77 4.94 2.28
CA ARG A 66 -15.00 5.14 0.84
C ARG A 66 -14.35 6.43 0.31
N GLN A 67 -14.21 7.47 1.14
CA GLN A 67 -13.63 8.75 0.74
C GLN A 67 -12.12 8.65 0.53
N THR A 68 -11.42 7.97 1.45
CA THR A 68 -10.00 7.60 1.36
C THR A 68 -9.75 6.74 0.11
N MET A 69 -10.63 5.78 -0.19
CA MET A 69 -10.48 4.91 -1.37
C MET A 69 -10.74 5.66 -2.68
N ASN A 70 -11.79 6.49 -2.77
CA ASN A 70 -12.13 7.22 -3.99
C ASN A 70 -11.08 8.26 -4.40
N GLY A 71 -10.30 8.78 -3.45
CA GLY A 71 -9.18 9.69 -3.72
C GLY A 71 -7.94 9.00 -4.30
N LEU A 72 -7.91 7.66 -4.34
CA LEU A 72 -6.79 6.87 -4.83
C LEU A 72 -7.01 6.38 -6.25
N SER A 73 -5.92 6.22 -7.01
CA SER A 73 -6.02 5.63 -8.35
C SER A 73 -6.42 4.15 -8.27
N ASN A 74 -7.07 3.65 -9.31
CA ASN A 74 -7.54 2.27 -9.40
C ASN A 74 -6.44 1.24 -9.11
N GLY A 75 -5.20 1.52 -9.52
CA GLY A 75 -4.06 0.63 -9.24
C GLY A 75 -3.69 0.57 -7.76
N ILE A 76 -3.79 1.69 -7.04
CA ILE A 76 -3.54 1.73 -5.59
C ILE A 76 -4.69 1.03 -4.85
N GLN A 77 -5.94 1.29 -5.23
CA GLN A 77 -7.11 0.62 -4.63
C GLN A 77 -7.01 -0.91 -4.78
N GLU A 78 -6.69 -1.40 -5.98
CA GLU A 78 -6.50 -2.83 -6.23
C GLU A 78 -5.36 -3.40 -5.39
N ALA A 79 -4.21 -2.72 -5.36
CA ALA A 79 -3.07 -3.16 -4.58
C ALA A 79 -3.38 -3.20 -3.08
N LEU A 80 -4.09 -2.20 -2.53
CA LEU A 80 -4.54 -2.20 -1.13
C LEU A 80 -5.45 -3.40 -0.84
N ASN A 81 -6.44 -3.67 -1.69
CA ASN A 81 -7.32 -4.83 -1.50
C ASN A 81 -6.53 -6.15 -1.48
N VAL A 82 -5.51 -6.29 -2.34
CA VAL A 82 -4.63 -7.47 -2.33
C VAL A 82 -3.81 -7.57 -1.05
N ALA A 83 -3.33 -6.45 -0.51
CA ALA A 83 -2.53 -6.42 0.72
C ALA A 83 -3.28 -6.98 1.93
N PHE A 84 -4.60 -6.77 2.00
CA PHE A 84 -5.45 -7.20 3.10
C PHE A 84 -6.21 -8.51 2.84
N GLN A 85 -6.27 -8.99 1.59
CA GLN A 85 -6.79 -10.33 1.26
C GLN A 85 -5.74 -11.44 1.42
N THR A 86 -4.46 -11.09 1.53
CA THR A 86 -3.38 -12.06 1.74
C THR A 86 -3.24 -12.30 3.25
N GLU A 87 -4.14 -13.10 3.81
CA GLU A 87 -4.04 -13.72 5.14
C GLU A 87 -4.08 -15.24 5.01
#